data_AF-A0A450UAV2-F1
#
_entry.id   AF-A0A450UAV2-F1
#
_cell.length_a   1.000
_cell.length_b   1.000
_cell.length_c   1.000
_cell.angle_alpha   90.00
_cell.angle_beta   90.00
_cell.angle_gamma   90.00
#
_symmetry.space_group_name_H-M   'P 1'
#
loop_
_entity.id
_entity.type
_entity.pdbx_description
1 polymer ?
#
loop_
_entity_poly.entity_id
_entity_poly.type
_entity_poly.pdbx_seq_one_letter_code
_entity_poly.pdbx_strand_id
1 'polypeptide(L)' 'MPQLVIDSGGHKALINDVLFTPDGKELISVSEDKTIRIWDVASGKTIEVLRGHTDFIYAVAFRRTSVAVMGA' A
#
# COMPACT_ATOMS: atom_id res chain seq x y z
N MET A 1 -12.95 2.68 15.78
CA MET A 1 -12.38 2.18 14.51
C MET A 1 -12.05 3.44 13.71
N PRO A 2 -10.79 3.82 13.51
CA PRO A 2 -10.50 5.00 12.70
C PRO A 2 -10.93 4.68 11.28
N GLN A 3 -11.95 5.40 10.82
CA GLN A 3 -12.38 5.36 9.43
C GLN A 3 -11.25 6.00 8.64
N LEU A 4 -10.62 5.23 7.77
CA LEU A 4 -9.53 5.67 6.93
C LEU A 4 -10.10 6.67 5.89
N VAL A 5 -10.26 7.93 6.29
CA VAL A 5 -10.60 9.02 5.39
C VAL A 5 -9.30 9.40 4.69
N ILE A 6 -9.01 8.70 3.60
CA ILE A 6 -7.92 9.05 2.70
C ILE A 6 -8.32 10.35 1.98
N ASP A 7 -7.64 11.46 2.29
CA ASP A 7 -7.91 12.80 1.78
C ASP A 7 -7.99 12.84 0.24
N SER A 8 -8.82 13.77 -0.23
CA SER A 8 -9.33 14.17 -1.56
C SER A 8 -8.43 14.10 -2.81
N GLY A 9 -7.19 13.62 -2.71
CA GLY A 9 -6.25 13.38 -3.82
C GLY A 9 -6.02 11.89 -4.18
N GLY A 10 -6.92 11.01 -3.74
CA GLY A 10 -6.81 9.54 -3.79
C GLY A 10 -6.72 8.90 -5.18
N HIS A 11 -7.01 7.61 -5.24
CA HIS A 11 -7.02 6.87 -6.51
C HIS A 11 -8.06 7.44 -7.48
N LYS A 12 -7.74 7.44 -8.78
CA LYS A 12 -8.61 7.96 -9.85
C LYS A 12 -9.63 6.93 -10.35
N ALA A 13 -9.58 5.72 -9.81
CA ALA A 13 -10.46 4.62 -10.13
C ALA A 13 -10.63 3.71 -8.90
N LEU A 14 -11.30 2.59 -9.06
CA LEU A 14 -11.55 1.65 -7.97
C LEU A 14 -10.25 1.19 -7.33
N ILE A 15 -10.27 1.11 -6.00
CA ILE A 15 -9.22 0.47 -5.22
C ILE A 15 -9.55 -1.02 -5.19
N ASN A 16 -8.61 -1.84 -5.66
CA ASN A 16 -8.82 -3.28 -5.75
C ASN A 16 -8.32 -4.02 -4.52
N ASP A 17 -7.27 -3.52 -3.87
CA ASP A 17 -6.70 -4.13 -2.69
C ASP A 17 -6.00 -3.10 -1.79
N VAL A 18 -5.93 -3.41 -0.50
CA VAL A 18 -5.26 -2.60 0.53
C VAL A 18 -4.53 -3.49 1.53
N LEU A 19 -3.32 -3.09 1.91
CA LEU A 19 -2.46 -3.88 2.79
C LEU A 19 -1.66 -2.99 3.73
N PHE A 20 -1.67 -3.30 5.01
CA PHE A 20 -0.78 -2.66 5.98
C PHE A 20 0.61 -3.29 5.94
N THR A 21 1.64 -2.49 6.17
CA THR A 21 2.96 -3.03 6.52
C THR A 21 2.88 -3.86 7.81
N PRO A 22 3.77 -4.85 7.99
CA PRO A 22 3.79 -5.64 9.23
C PRO A 22 3.98 -4.81 10.51
N ASP A 23 4.58 -3.63 10.42
CA ASP A 23 4.75 -2.70 11.54
C ASP A 23 3.59 -1.69 11.70
N GLY A 24 2.61 -1.72 10.80
CA GLY A 24 1.39 -0.91 10.83
C GLY A 24 1.58 0.58 10.58
N LYS A 25 2.79 1.02 10.19
CA LYS A 25 3.09 2.44 9.96
C LYS A 25 2.64 2.93 8.60
N GLU A 26 2.62 2.03 7.62
CA GLU A 26 2.26 2.36 6.26
C GLU A 26 1.06 1.52 5.82
N LEU A 27 0.26 2.12 4.96
CA LEU A 27 -0.78 1.43 4.20
C LEU A 27 -0.41 1.50 2.73
N ILE A 28 -0.57 0.38 2.03
CA ILE A 28 -0.41 0.29 0.59
C ILE A 28 -1.79 0.05 -0.02
N SER A 29 -2.11 0.79 -1.09
CA SER A 29 -3.33 0.59 -1.87
C SER A 29 -3.00 0.46 -3.35
N VAL A 30 -3.75 -0.37 -4.06
CA VAL A 30 -3.62 -0.58 -5.51
C VAL A 30 -4.95 -0.35 -6.22
N SER A 31 -4.89 0.13 -7.46
CA SER A 31 -6.09 0.57 -8.17
C SER A 31 -6.06 0.28 -9.66
N GLU A 32 -7.26 0.28 -10.26
CA GLU A 32 -7.47 0.35 -11.71
C GLU A 32 -6.91 1.63 -12.34
N ASP A 33 -6.55 2.65 -11.54
CA ASP A 33 -5.83 3.83 -12.06
C ASP A 33 -4.36 3.55 -12.40
N LYS A 34 -3.95 2.28 -12.26
CA LYS A 34 -2.62 1.75 -12.60
C LYS A 34 -1.53 2.30 -11.69
N THR A 35 -1.91 2.75 -10.49
CA THR A 35 -0.98 3.22 -9.48
C THR A 35 -1.04 2.38 -8.22
N ILE A 36 0.10 2.32 -7.55
CA ILE A 36 0.21 1.86 -6.17
C ILE A 36 0.49 3.10 -5.34
N ARG A 37 -0.21 3.25 -4.21
CA ARG A 37 0.00 4.38 -3.30
C ARG A 37 0.40 3.87 -1.93
N ILE A 38 1.35 4.58 -1.32
CA ILE A 38 1.83 4.33 0.03
C ILE A 38 1.39 5.51 0.89
N TRP A 39 0.79 5.20 2.04
CA TRP A 39 0.23 6.19 2.96
C TRP A 39 0.89 6.06 4.32
N ASP A 40 1.22 7.19 4.93
CA ASP A 40 1.61 7.23 6.33
C ASP A 40 0.34 7.14 7.19
N VAL A 41 0.22 6.10 8.00
CA VAL A 41 -0.99 5.83 8.79
C VAL A 41 -1.19 6.89 9.87
N ALA A 42 -0.10 7.42 10.43
CA ALA A 42 -0.16 8.39 11.52
C ALA A 42 -0.71 9.76 11.07
N SER A 43 -0.28 10.23 9.90
CA SER A 43 -0.66 11.53 9.34
C SER A 43 -1.82 11.44 8.35
N GLY A 44 -2.14 10.25 7.84
CA GLY A 44 -3.15 10.03 6.79
C GLY A 44 -2.74 10.56 5.41
N LYS A 45 -1.46 10.90 5.22
CA LYS A 45 -0.97 11.50 3.97
C LYS A 45 -0.36 10.46 3.04
N THR A 46 -0.45 10.71 1.73
CA THR A 46 0.30 9.93 0.74
C THR A 46 1.79 10.20 0.91
N ILE A 47 2.57 9.15 1.17
CA ILE A 47 4.03 9.18 1.13
C ILE A 47 4.49 9.13 -0.33
N GLU A 48 3.95 8.18 -1.09
CA GLU A 48 4.41 7.90 -2.45
C GLU A 48 3.30 7.42 -3.39
N VAL A 49 3.46 7.72 -4.68
CA VAL A 49 2.62 7.20 -5.77
C VAL A 49 3.52 6.52 -6.79
N LEU A 50 3.54 5.20 -6.78
CA LEU A 50 4.25 4.38 -7.75
C LEU A 50 3.45 4.30 -9.05
N ARG A 51 4.11 4.63 -10.15
CA ARG A 51 3.57 4.64 -11.50
C ARG A 51 4.46 3.77 -12.39
N GLY A 52 3.90 3.24 -13.47
CA GLY A 52 4.63 2.41 -14.43
C GLY A 52 3.89 1.13 -14.82
N HIS A 53 2.84 0.75 -14.08
CA HIS A 53 1.94 -0.30 -14.53
C HIS A 53 1.16 0.17 -15.77
N THR A 54 1.16 -0.66 -16.81
CA THR A 54 0.44 -0.38 -18.06
C THR A 54 -1.01 -0.85 -18.01
N ASP A 55 -1.39 -1.58 -16.97
CA ASP A 55 -2.72 -2.17 -16.78
C ASP A 55 -3.16 -2.10 -15.30
N PHE A 56 -4.40 -2.52 -15.02
CA PHE A 56 -4.99 -2.54 -13.70
C PHE A 56 -4.22 -3.41 -12.71
N ILE A 57 -4.17 -2.94 -11.47
CA ILE A 57 -3.49 -3.66 -10.39
C ILE A 57 -4.56 -4.22 -9.47
N TYR A 58 -4.59 -5.55 -9.31
CA TYR A 58 -5.66 -6.24 -8.61
C TYR A 58 -5.33 -6.64 -7.18
N ALA A 59 -4.05 -6.83 -6.86
CA ALA A 59 -3.64 -7.32 -5.55
C ALA A 59 -2.23 -6.84 -5.19
N VAL A 60 -1.97 -6.76 -3.88
CA VAL A 60 -0.64 -6.49 -3.33
C VAL A 60 -0.34 -7.46 -2.19
N ALA A 61 0.92 -7.88 -2.06
CA ALA A 61 1.33 -8.79 -1.00
C ALA A 61 2.71 -8.42 -0.44
N PHE A 62 2.86 -8.50 0.88
CA PHE A 62 4.17 -8.44 1.54
C PHE A 62 4.80 -9.81 1.59
N ARG A 63 6.03 -9.92 1.08
CA ARG A 63 6.89 -11.08 1.33
C ARG A 63 7.73 -10.82 2.58
N ARG A 64 7.53 -11.62 3.63
CA ARG A 64 8.53 -11.72 4.72
C ARG A 64 9.60 -12.71 4.31
N THR A 65 10.85 -12.26 4.16
CA THR A 65 11.99 -13.17 4.05
C THR A 65 12.64 -13.27 5.43
N SER A 66 12.38 -14.36 6.14
CA SER A 66 13.12 -14.67 7.36
C SER A 66 14.36 -15.48 7.00
N VAL A 67 15.52 -14.83 6.89
CA VAL A 67 16.80 -15.55 6.94
C VAL A 67 17.22 -15.61 8.39
N ALA A 68 16.90 -16.71 9.07
CA ALA A 68 17.57 -17.05 10.31
C ALA A 68 18.87 -17.77 9.93
N VAL A 69 20.01 -17.07 10.00
CA VAL A 69 21.29 -17.77 10.14
C VAL A 69 21.42 -18.09 11.63
N MET A 70 21.05 -19.30 12.00
CA MET A 70 21.35 -19.87 13.31
C MET A 70 22.16 -21.15 13.09
N GLY A 71 23.41 -21.14 13.54
CA GLY A 71 24.35 -22.25 13.51
C GLY A 71 25.77 -21.74 13.19
N ALA A 72 26.81 -21.95 13.99
CA ALA A 72 26.96 -22.62 15.29
C ALA A 72 27.96 -21.81 16.14
#